data_AF-A0A1G9N9Q3-F1
#
_entry.id   AF-A0A1G9N9Q3-F1
#
_cell.length_a   1.000
_cell.length_b   1.000
_cell.length_c   1.000
_cell.angle_alpha   90.00
_cell.angle_beta   90.00
_cell.angle_gamma   90.00
#
_symmetry.space_group_name_H-M   'P 1'
#
loop_
_entity.id
_entity.type
_entity.pdbx_description
1 polymer ?
#
loop_
_entity_poly.entity_id
_entity_poly.type
_entity_poly.pdbx_seq_one_letter_code
_entity_poly.pdbx_strand_id
1 'polypeptide(L)'
;MKRINIIRAFTFLFMGSLFVISCEKSDTETELPKNDAQEEGFKSVTGNNDSVSEETSEVLSPVLQLQYDASMSKEDVEAASEKEVAKYIKENKSAAKSTEWFYKVQTNTGTQSNNDTDGNVWARVNFLTDAGHRHLSWMKLDHAWPYNDHEGGWGVYLFRSTTQNPSIGWLEAENATLALQGTDGWYVKNFDIHVHTSYQSGSASGSTHVFSSPEVWLDNNTSSGWDYYSTGNVGSGRMNFN
;
A
#
# COMPACT_ATOMS: atom_id res chain seq x y z
N MET A 1 -22.38 13.54 68.12
CA MET A 1 -23.65 14.30 68.28
C MET A 1 -23.50 15.66 67.60
N LYS A 2 -24.39 15.98 66.64
CA LYS A 2 -24.94 17.28 66.16
C LYS A 2 -24.01 18.53 66.14
N ARG A 3 -23.95 19.43 65.14
CA ARG A 3 -24.66 19.80 63.88
C ARG A 3 -23.76 20.86 63.18
N ILE A 4 -23.37 20.72 61.91
CA ILE A 4 -23.88 21.42 60.69
C ILE A 4 -24.31 22.88 60.89
N ASN A 5 -23.72 23.80 60.10
CA ASN A 5 -24.25 25.06 59.49
C ASN A 5 -23.09 26.09 59.35
N ILE A 6 -22.77 26.78 58.25
CA ILE A 6 -23.53 27.31 57.12
C ILE A 6 -22.57 27.56 55.94
N ILE A 7 -22.85 26.90 54.82
CA ILE A 7 -22.60 27.42 53.47
C ILE A 7 -23.70 28.45 53.23
N ARG A 8 -23.36 29.74 53.04
CA ARG A 8 -24.13 30.78 52.31
C ARG A 8 -23.58 32.17 52.60
N ALA A 9 -22.84 32.72 51.65
CA ALA A 9 -22.72 34.15 51.29
C ALA A 9 -21.38 34.36 50.57
N PHE A 10 -21.19 33.78 49.39
CA PHE A 10 -21.23 34.57 48.14
C PHE A 10 -21.67 36.03 48.29
N THR A 11 -20.90 36.92 47.62
CA THR A 11 -21.25 38.25 47.08
C THR A 11 -20.55 39.43 47.77
N PHE A 12 -19.41 39.84 47.20
CA PHE A 12 -18.87 41.21 47.07
C PHE A 12 -17.56 41.07 46.27
N LEU A 13 -17.55 40.69 44.99
CA LEU A 13 -17.84 41.50 43.79
C LEU A 13 -17.43 42.99 43.89
N PHE A 14 -16.35 43.31 43.18
CA PHE A 14 -16.03 44.56 42.47
C PHE A 14 -15.67 45.85 43.23
N MET A 15 -14.38 46.21 43.16
CA MET A 15 -13.83 47.54 42.83
C MET A 15 -12.30 47.43 42.97
N GLY A 16 -11.43 47.78 42.04
CA GLY A 16 -11.52 48.52 40.79
C GLY A 16 -10.11 49.07 40.55
N SER A 17 -9.48 48.64 39.45
CA SER A 17 -8.37 49.28 38.71
C SER A 17 -7.23 49.95 39.47
N LEU A 18 -5.98 49.53 39.20
CA LEU A 18 -4.94 50.47 38.78
C LEU A 18 -3.93 49.75 37.87
N PHE A 19 -3.85 50.28 36.65
CA PHE A 19 -2.82 50.00 35.66
C PHE A 19 -1.44 50.39 36.21
N VAL A 20 -0.44 49.53 36.02
CA VAL A 20 0.92 50.00 35.73
C VAL A 20 1.43 49.22 34.52
N ILE A 21 1.44 49.92 33.40
CA ILE A 21 2.25 49.59 32.24
C ILE A 21 3.70 49.71 32.70
N SER A 22 4.47 48.63 32.62
CA SER A 22 5.91 48.74 32.39
C SER A 22 6.30 47.69 31.37
N CYS A 23 6.39 48.16 30.13
CA CYS A 23 6.98 47.48 29.01
C CYS A 23 8.50 47.54 29.23
N GLU A 24 9.06 46.55 29.93
CA GLU A 24 10.48 46.27 29.85
C GLU A 24 10.70 45.19 28.80
N LYS A 25 11.24 45.62 27.66
CA LYS A 25 11.88 44.75 26.68
C LYS A 25 13.03 44.03 27.38
N SER A 26 12.90 42.74 27.56
CA SER A 26 14.06 41.84 27.65
C SER A 26 13.88 40.77 26.60
N ASP A 27 14.59 40.94 25.49
CA ASP A 27 14.87 39.88 24.53
C ASP A 27 15.55 38.74 25.30
N THR A 28 14.79 37.69 25.56
CA THR A 28 15.35 36.42 26.01
C THR A 28 14.51 35.36 25.32
N GLU A 29 14.92 35.05 24.09
CA GLU A 29 14.55 33.85 23.38
C GLU A 29 14.78 32.67 24.32
N THR A 30 13.70 32.23 24.95
CA THR A 30 13.67 30.90 25.54
C THR A 30 13.54 30.00 24.32
N GLU A 31 14.68 29.53 23.80
CA GLU A 31 14.72 28.40 22.88
C GLU A 31 14.07 27.22 23.59
N LEU A 32 12.75 27.08 23.40
CA LEU A 32 12.07 25.81 23.55
C LEU A 32 12.85 24.82 22.68
N PRO A 33 13.15 23.61 23.17
CA PRO A 33 13.80 22.61 22.33
C PRO A 33 12.95 22.47 21.08
N LYS A 34 13.54 22.77 19.92
CA LYS A 34 12.96 22.40 18.63
C LYS A 34 12.70 20.92 18.72
N ASN A 35 11.43 20.58 18.88
CA ASN A 35 10.97 19.26 18.58
C ASN A 35 11.14 19.20 17.06
N ASP A 36 12.21 18.55 16.59
CA ASP A 36 12.38 18.14 15.20
C ASP A 36 11.35 17.04 14.89
N ALA A 37 10.06 17.32 15.14
CA ALA A 37 8.97 16.70 14.44
C ALA A 37 9.09 17.24 13.03
N GLN A 38 9.92 16.56 12.24
CA GLN A 38 10.02 16.73 10.81
C GLN A 38 8.58 16.66 10.27
N GLU A 39 8.01 17.81 9.93
CA GLU A 39 6.73 17.86 9.23
C GLU A 39 6.89 16.97 7.99
N GLU A 40 6.24 15.81 8.00
CA GLU A 40 5.98 15.02 6.80
C GLU A 40 5.04 15.85 5.93
N GLY A 41 5.61 16.88 5.29
CA GLY A 41 4.89 17.69 4.33
C GLY A 41 4.52 16.82 3.14
N PHE A 42 3.31 16.99 2.62
CA PHE A 42 2.79 16.30 1.44
C PHE A 42 3.83 16.24 0.29
N LYS A 43 4.26 15.03 -0.06
CA LYS A 43 5.37 14.81 -1.04
C LYS A 43 4.92 14.33 -2.42
N SER A 44 3.66 13.92 -2.56
CA SER A 44 3.18 13.29 -3.80
C SER A 44 3.26 14.22 -5.01
N VAL A 45 3.60 13.63 -6.16
CA VAL A 45 3.68 14.27 -7.48
C VAL A 45 2.83 13.57 -8.54
N THR A 46 1.98 12.62 -8.14
CA THR A 46 1.16 11.81 -9.06
C THR A 46 0.08 12.61 -9.78
N GLY A 47 -0.37 13.72 -9.17
CA GLY A 47 -1.53 14.50 -9.61
C GLY A 47 -2.89 13.83 -9.39
N ASN A 48 -2.96 12.71 -8.65
CA ASN A 48 -4.18 11.92 -8.42
C ASN A 48 -4.59 11.86 -6.93
N ASN A 49 -4.05 12.73 -6.09
CA ASN A 49 -4.45 12.88 -4.71
C ASN A 49 -5.92 13.36 -4.64
N ASP A 50 -6.75 12.62 -3.91
CA ASP A 50 -8.20 12.82 -3.71
C ASP A 50 -9.11 12.08 -4.69
N SER A 51 -8.60 11.06 -5.41
CA SER A 51 -9.50 10.24 -6.22
C SER A 51 -10.35 9.32 -5.31
N VAL A 52 -11.65 9.23 -5.62
CA VAL A 52 -12.58 8.35 -4.91
C VAL A 52 -12.36 6.92 -5.41
N SER A 53 -11.98 6.00 -4.50
CA SER A 53 -11.92 4.59 -4.84
C SER A 53 -13.33 4.03 -5.04
N GLU A 54 -13.58 3.38 -6.17
CA GLU A 54 -14.76 2.53 -6.32
C GLU A 54 -14.56 1.30 -5.43
N GLU A 55 -15.19 1.28 -4.25
CA GLU A 55 -15.26 0.11 -3.39
C GLU A 55 -16.00 -1.02 -4.14
N THR A 56 -15.24 -1.86 -4.85
CA THR A 56 -15.77 -3.11 -5.39
C THR A 56 -15.99 -4.08 -4.23
N SER A 57 -17.16 -4.72 -4.17
CA SER A 57 -17.59 -5.58 -3.06
C SER A 57 -16.77 -6.88 -2.85
N GLU A 58 -15.76 -7.13 -3.68
CA GLU A 58 -14.92 -8.33 -3.62
C GLU A 58 -13.44 -7.92 -3.64
N VAL A 59 -12.85 -7.72 -2.46
CA VAL A 59 -11.41 -7.48 -2.31
C VAL A 59 -10.67 -8.81 -2.45
N LEU A 60 -9.71 -8.89 -3.37
CA LEU A 60 -8.86 -10.07 -3.49
C LEU A 60 -7.74 -10.01 -2.45
N SER A 61 -7.54 -11.11 -1.72
CA SER A 61 -6.43 -11.26 -0.77
C SER A 61 -5.32 -12.14 -1.34
N PRO A 62 -4.04 -11.89 -0.98
CA PRO A 62 -2.95 -12.73 -1.41
C PRO A 62 -3.09 -14.14 -0.84
N VAL A 63 -2.72 -15.15 -1.63
CA VAL A 63 -2.65 -16.55 -1.21
C VAL A 63 -1.28 -16.90 -0.60
N LEU A 64 -0.27 -16.08 -0.88
CA LEU A 64 1.05 -16.11 -0.24
C LEU A 64 1.58 -14.68 -0.17
N GLN A 65 2.11 -14.28 0.97
CA GLN A 65 2.75 -12.98 1.19
C GLN A 65 4.12 -13.20 1.80
N LEU A 66 5.13 -12.50 1.28
CA LEU A 66 6.54 -12.63 1.65
C LEU A 66 7.13 -11.23 1.77
N GLN A 67 7.95 -11.03 2.80
CA GLN A 67 8.71 -9.79 3.00
C GLN A 67 10.20 -10.11 2.96
N TYR A 68 10.98 -9.25 2.29
CA TYR A 68 12.44 -9.36 2.23
C TYR A 68 13.10 -8.04 2.59
N ASP A 69 14.34 -8.15 3.06
CA ASP A 69 15.15 -7.02 3.50
C ASP A 69 15.54 -6.09 2.35
N ALA A 70 15.67 -4.79 2.63
CA ALA A 70 16.05 -3.77 1.64
C ALA A 70 17.45 -3.94 1.06
N SER A 71 18.34 -4.65 1.74
CA SER A 71 19.68 -4.96 1.26
C SER A 71 19.71 -6.07 0.20
N MET A 72 18.63 -6.84 0.05
CA MET A 72 18.57 -7.89 -0.96
C MET A 72 18.45 -7.28 -2.36
N SER A 73 19.20 -7.85 -3.31
CA SER A 73 19.07 -7.52 -4.72
C SER A 73 17.71 -8.01 -5.26
N LYS A 74 17.27 -7.40 -6.38
CA LYS A 74 16.03 -7.83 -7.05
C LYS A 74 16.11 -9.30 -7.43
N GLU A 75 17.25 -9.73 -7.95
CA GLU A 75 17.51 -11.10 -8.39
C GLU A 75 17.45 -12.10 -7.23
N ASP A 76 18.00 -11.74 -6.06
CA ASP A 76 17.94 -12.59 -4.87
C ASP A 76 16.50 -12.72 -4.33
N VAL A 77 15.74 -11.62 -4.35
CA VAL A 77 14.32 -11.61 -3.96
C VAL A 77 13.47 -12.43 -4.94
N GLU A 78 13.74 -12.30 -6.23
CA GLU A 78 13.08 -13.11 -7.26
C GLU A 78 13.38 -14.60 -7.04
N ALA A 79 14.64 -15.00 -6.89
CA ALA A 79 15.01 -16.38 -6.68
C ALA A 79 14.43 -16.97 -5.37
N ALA A 80 14.46 -16.19 -4.27
CA ALA A 80 13.90 -16.60 -3.00
C ALA A 80 12.37 -16.73 -3.06
N SER A 81 11.69 -15.76 -3.69
CA SER A 81 10.23 -15.79 -3.83
C SER A 81 9.76 -16.91 -4.74
N GLU A 82 10.46 -17.18 -5.84
CA GLU A 82 10.13 -18.30 -6.74
C GLU A 82 10.15 -19.65 -6.02
N LYS A 83 11.11 -19.85 -5.11
CA LYS A 83 11.19 -21.06 -4.31
C LYS A 83 9.97 -21.23 -3.39
N GLU A 84 9.57 -20.17 -2.69
CA GLU A 84 8.41 -20.21 -1.79
C GLU A 84 7.09 -20.33 -2.56
N VAL A 85 6.95 -19.65 -3.71
CA VAL A 85 5.79 -19.79 -4.60
C VAL A 85 5.71 -21.23 -5.12
N ALA A 86 6.80 -21.80 -5.62
CA ALA A 86 6.81 -23.18 -6.13
C ALA A 86 6.45 -24.18 -5.03
N LYS A 87 6.90 -23.96 -3.79
CA LYS A 87 6.51 -24.75 -2.63
C LYS A 87 5.01 -24.63 -2.36
N TYR A 88 4.49 -23.40 -2.30
CA TYR A 88 3.07 -23.14 -2.08
C TYR A 88 2.19 -23.83 -3.14
N ILE A 89 2.52 -23.68 -4.43
CA ILE A 89 1.78 -24.30 -5.53
C ILE A 89 1.84 -25.82 -5.44
N LYS A 90 2.98 -26.40 -5.06
CA LYS A 90 3.12 -27.86 -4.90
C LYS A 90 2.27 -28.40 -3.76
N GLU A 91 2.19 -27.70 -2.64
CA GLU A 91 1.44 -28.09 -1.44
C GLU A 91 -0.08 -27.87 -1.61
N ASN A 92 -0.48 -26.89 -2.41
CA ASN A 92 -1.87 -26.46 -2.57
C ASN A 92 -2.43 -26.69 -3.98
N LYS A 93 -1.96 -27.73 -4.68
CA LYS A 93 -2.44 -28.04 -6.03
C LYS A 93 -3.95 -28.24 -6.05
N SER A 94 -4.66 -27.32 -6.70
CA SER A 94 -6.09 -27.47 -7.00
C SER A 94 -6.30 -28.49 -8.11
N ALA A 95 -7.42 -29.21 -8.06
CA ALA A 95 -7.86 -30.07 -9.16
C ALA A 95 -8.49 -29.27 -10.33
N ALA A 96 -8.76 -27.97 -10.13
CA ALA A 96 -9.41 -27.11 -11.10
C ALA A 96 -8.40 -26.60 -12.16
N LYS A 97 -8.19 -27.41 -13.20
CA LYS A 97 -7.36 -27.03 -14.35
C LYS A 97 -8.14 -26.02 -15.22
N SER A 98 -7.48 -24.96 -15.71
CA SER A 98 -7.97 -23.95 -16.70
C SER A 98 -8.98 -22.87 -16.26
N THR A 99 -9.44 -22.87 -15.01
CA THR A 99 -10.35 -21.82 -14.48
C THR A 99 -9.69 -20.92 -13.45
N GLU A 100 -8.42 -21.15 -13.14
CA GLU A 100 -7.63 -20.33 -12.21
C GLU A 100 -6.26 -20.03 -12.81
N TRP A 101 -5.71 -18.87 -12.47
CA TRP A 101 -4.32 -18.52 -12.74
C TRP A 101 -3.73 -17.76 -11.56
N PHE A 102 -2.41 -17.85 -11.42
CA PHE A 102 -1.66 -17.20 -10.36
C PHE A 102 -0.76 -16.12 -10.93
N TYR A 103 -0.63 -15.02 -10.22
CA TYR A 103 0.26 -13.92 -10.56
C TYR A 103 0.87 -13.33 -9.29
N LYS A 104 2.08 -12.81 -9.45
CA LYS A 104 2.88 -12.20 -8.38
C LYS A 104 2.84 -10.70 -8.55
N VAL A 105 2.60 -9.98 -7.45
CA VAL A 105 2.80 -8.54 -7.32
C VAL A 105 4.02 -8.34 -6.44
N GLN A 106 4.97 -7.51 -6.88
CA GLN A 106 6.20 -7.23 -6.14
C GLN A 106 6.36 -5.71 -6.01
N THR A 107 6.58 -5.25 -4.79
CA THR A 107 6.84 -3.86 -4.46
C THR A 107 8.22 -3.72 -3.84
N ASN A 108 8.85 -2.56 -4.01
CA ASN A 108 10.06 -2.20 -3.28
C ASN A 108 9.90 -0.79 -2.75
N THR A 109 10.03 -0.63 -1.44
CA THR A 109 10.12 0.69 -0.81
C THR A 109 11.52 1.26 -1.04
N GLY A 110 11.62 2.56 -1.33
CA GLY A 110 12.91 3.24 -1.49
C GLY A 110 13.70 3.36 -0.20
N THR A 111 14.69 4.24 -0.16
CA THR A 111 15.57 4.46 1.01
C THR A 111 15.60 5.93 1.45
N GLN A 112 14.67 6.73 0.96
CA GLN A 112 14.49 8.13 1.30
C GLN A 112 14.04 8.25 2.77
N SER A 113 14.19 9.43 3.39
CA SER A 113 13.66 9.62 4.75
C SER A 113 12.13 9.57 4.75
N ASN A 114 11.55 8.81 5.68
CA ASN A 114 10.11 8.66 5.91
C ASN A 114 9.41 8.11 4.67
N ASN A 115 10.03 7.09 4.08
CA ASN A 115 9.68 6.37 2.86
C ASN A 115 8.71 5.22 3.08
N ASP A 116 8.57 4.77 4.32
CA ASP A 116 7.76 3.64 4.74
C ASP A 116 6.31 4.09 4.97
N THR A 117 5.37 3.16 5.15
CA THR A 117 3.97 3.50 5.40
C THR A 117 3.26 2.42 6.21
N ASP A 118 2.44 2.84 7.16
CA ASP A 118 1.41 2.06 7.85
C ASP A 118 0.02 2.25 7.19
N GLY A 119 -0.03 3.00 6.08
CA GLY A 119 -1.24 3.30 5.33
C GLY A 119 -1.84 2.10 4.60
N ASN A 120 -3.10 2.23 4.18
CA ASN A 120 -3.75 1.18 3.40
C ASN A 120 -3.18 1.17 1.96
N VAL A 121 -2.41 0.14 1.62
CA VAL A 121 -1.86 -0.05 0.26
C VAL A 121 -2.70 -1.05 -0.53
N TRP A 122 -3.12 -0.63 -1.72
CA TRP A 122 -4.00 -1.40 -2.60
C TRP A 122 -3.38 -1.49 -3.99
N ALA A 123 -3.56 -2.61 -4.67
CA ALA A 123 -3.15 -2.78 -6.05
C ALA A 123 -4.29 -3.31 -6.91
N ARG A 124 -4.23 -3.02 -8.21
CA ARG A 124 -5.12 -3.56 -9.22
C ARG A 124 -4.31 -3.93 -10.45
N VAL A 125 -4.64 -5.06 -11.07
CA VAL A 125 -4.00 -5.53 -12.29
C VAL A 125 -5.06 -5.79 -13.35
N ASN A 126 -4.79 -5.36 -14.57
CA ASN A 126 -5.65 -5.59 -15.72
C ASN A 126 -4.97 -6.58 -16.67
N PHE A 127 -5.73 -7.55 -17.15
CA PHE A 127 -5.27 -8.55 -18.12
C PHE A 127 -6.08 -8.48 -19.40
N LEU A 128 -5.43 -8.70 -20.53
CA LEU A 128 -6.08 -9.03 -21.80
C LEU A 128 -6.08 -10.56 -21.97
N THR A 129 -7.21 -11.12 -22.38
CA THR A 129 -7.38 -12.58 -22.60
C THR A 129 -8.09 -12.85 -23.92
N ASP A 130 -8.12 -14.10 -24.37
CA ASP A 130 -8.98 -14.53 -25.48
C ASP A 130 -10.47 -14.38 -25.21
N ALA A 131 -10.86 -14.26 -23.94
CA ALA A 131 -12.23 -13.97 -23.51
C ALA A 131 -12.53 -12.47 -23.32
N GLY A 132 -11.58 -11.59 -23.69
CA GLY A 132 -11.70 -10.13 -23.52
C GLY A 132 -10.87 -9.57 -22.35
N HIS A 133 -11.10 -8.30 -22.02
CA HIS A 133 -10.41 -7.65 -20.90
C HIS A 133 -10.91 -8.18 -19.55
N ARG A 134 -9.97 -8.42 -18.64
CA ARG A 134 -10.20 -8.82 -17.26
C ARG A 134 -9.66 -7.72 -16.36
N HIS A 135 -10.58 -6.89 -15.88
CA HIS A 135 -10.31 -5.90 -14.85
C HIS A 135 -10.50 -6.56 -13.49
N LEU A 136 -9.40 -6.85 -12.81
CA LEU A 136 -9.49 -7.45 -11.48
C LEU A 136 -9.96 -6.40 -10.47
N SER A 137 -10.62 -6.86 -9.41
CA SER A 137 -10.95 -6.03 -8.26
C SER A 137 -9.68 -5.49 -7.61
N TRP A 138 -9.84 -4.45 -6.79
CA TRP A 138 -8.76 -4.01 -5.92
C TRP A 138 -8.33 -5.11 -4.96
N MET A 139 -7.03 -5.13 -4.69
CA MET A 139 -6.38 -6.12 -3.86
C MET A 139 -5.65 -5.39 -2.75
N LYS A 140 -5.90 -5.79 -1.50
CA LYS A 140 -5.16 -5.24 -0.39
C LYS A 140 -3.76 -5.83 -0.38
N LEU A 141 -2.74 -4.97 -0.39
CA LEU A 141 -1.35 -5.34 -0.17
C LEU A 141 -1.04 -5.05 1.30
N ASP A 142 -1.61 -5.82 2.22
CA ASP A 142 -1.43 -5.61 3.65
C ASP A 142 -1.39 -6.96 4.38
N HIS A 143 -0.56 -7.02 5.42
CA HIS A 143 -0.36 -8.15 6.29
C HIS A 143 -1.43 -8.14 7.35
N ALA A 144 -1.84 -9.32 7.75
CA ALA A 144 -2.35 -9.46 9.10
C ALA A 144 -1.19 -9.30 10.10
N TRP A 145 -1.37 -8.45 11.11
CA TRP A 145 -0.52 -8.34 12.30
C TRP A 145 0.09 -9.71 12.71
N PRO A 146 1.41 -9.81 13.02
CA PRO A 146 2.25 -8.77 13.65
C PRO A 146 3.31 -8.11 12.75
N TYR A 147 3.25 -8.31 11.43
CA TYR A 147 4.23 -7.72 10.52
C TYR A 147 3.72 -6.36 10.04
N ASN A 148 4.53 -5.31 10.22
CA ASN A 148 4.31 -4.03 9.58
C ASN A 148 4.75 -4.17 8.12
N ASP A 149 3.84 -3.91 7.20
CA ASP A 149 4.14 -3.97 5.78
C ASP A 149 4.77 -2.65 5.32
N HIS A 150 5.62 -2.72 4.28
CA HIS A 150 6.25 -1.55 3.66
C HIS A 150 7.24 -0.76 4.53
N GLU A 151 7.67 -1.29 5.67
CA GLU A 151 8.81 -0.85 6.51
C GLU A 151 10.17 -1.13 5.82
N GLY A 152 10.36 -0.51 4.65
CA GLY A 152 11.51 -0.75 3.81
C GLY A 152 11.48 -2.10 3.08
N GLY A 153 12.34 -2.21 2.08
CA GLY A 153 12.61 -3.48 1.42
C GLY A 153 11.54 -3.93 0.45
N TRP A 154 11.34 -5.25 0.35
CA TRP A 154 10.54 -5.85 -0.72
C TRP A 154 9.32 -6.58 -0.19
N GLY A 155 8.15 -6.20 -0.70
CA GLY A 155 6.91 -6.95 -0.53
C GLY A 155 6.63 -7.82 -1.76
N VAL A 156 6.30 -9.09 -1.54
CA VAL A 156 5.95 -10.03 -2.61
C VAL A 156 4.64 -10.74 -2.27
N TYR A 157 3.67 -10.63 -3.16
CA TYR A 157 2.31 -11.09 -2.97
C TYR A 157 1.89 -11.99 -4.14
N LEU A 158 1.59 -13.26 -3.87
CA LEU A 158 1.00 -14.18 -4.84
C LEU A 158 -0.51 -14.08 -4.73
N PHE A 159 -1.18 -13.86 -5.84
CA PHE A 159 -2.64 -13.86 -5.94
C PHE A 159 -3.12 -15.02 -6.80
N ARG A 160 -4.35 -15.46 -6.53
CA ARG A 160 -5.08 -16.40 -7.35
C ARG A 160 -6.32 -15.70 -7.91
N SER A 161 -6.43 -15.65 -9.22
CA SER A 161 -7.66 -15.24 -9.89
C SER A 161 -8.36 -16.45 -10.48
N THR A 162 -9.69 -16.36 -10.61
CA THR A 162 -10.51 -17.39 -11.24
C THR A 162 -11.35 -16.79 -12.36
N THR A 163 -11.55 -17.51 -13.46
CA THR A 163 -12.55 -17.14 -14.46
C THR A 163 -13.86 -17.80 -14.08
N GLN A 164 -14.87 -16.98 -13.76
CA GLN A 164 -16.25 -17.42 -13.92
C GLN A 164 -16.51 -17.46 -15.43
N ASN A 165 -16.35 -18.64 -16.04
CA ASN A 165 -16.80 -19.08 -17.37
C ASN A 165 -16.95 -17.96 -18.46
N PRO A 166 -16.16 -17.93 -19.55
CA PRO A 166 -15.37 -19.04 -20.10
C PRO A 166 -13.98 -19.20 -19.49
N SER A 167 -13.44 -20.42 -19.59
CA SER A 167 -12.01 -20.70 -19.45
C SER A 167 -11.21 -19.86 -20.44
N ILE A 168 -10.01 -19.41 -20.05
CA ILE A 168 -9.11 -18.64 -20.91
C ILE A 168 -7.99 -19.53 -21.43
N GLY A 169 -7.65 -19.39 -22.71
CA GLY A 169 -6.54 -20.09 -23.35
C GLY A 169 -5.22 -19.30 -23.27
N TRP A 170 -5.30 -17.97 -23.14
CA TRP A 170 -4.12 -17.13 -22.89
C TRP A 170 -4.45 -15.86 -22.11
N LEU A 171 -3.43 -15.28 -21.48
CA LEU A 171 -3.51 -13.95 -20.89
C LEU A 171 -2.22 -13.15 -21.08
N GLU A 172 -2.37 -11.83 -21.14
CA GLU A 172 -1.32 -10.82 -21.17
C GLU A 172 -1.62 -9.81 -20.05
N ALA A 173 -0.64 -9.50 -19.20
CA ALA A 173 -0.75 -8.38 -18.30
C ALA A 173 -0.74 -7.10 -19.15
N GLU A 174 -1.70 -6.20 -18.93
CA GLU A 174 -1.85 -4.98 -19.73
C GLU A 174 -1.25 -3.78 -18.98
N ASN A 175 -1.72 -3.57 -17.76
CA ASN A 175 -1.28 -2.50 -16.87
C ASN A 175 -1.57 -2.86 -15.41
N ALA A 176 -1.01 -2.08 -14.50
CA ALA A 176 -1.28 -2.16 -13.08
C ALA A 176 -1.43 -0.77 -12.46
N THR A 177 -2.13 -0.72 -11.34
CA THR A 177 -2.32 0.49 -10.53
C THR A 177 -2.00 0.17 -9.09
N LEU A 178 -1.30 1.08 -8.42
CA LEU A 178 -1.00 1.06 -7.00
C LEU A 178 -1.68 2.26 -6.37
N ALA A 179 -2.23 2.08 -5.18
CA ALA A 179 -2.94 3.12 -4.46
C ALA A 179 -2.56 3.11 -2.98
N LEU A 180 -2.44 4.30 -2.40
CA LEU A 180 -2.21 4.52 -0.97
C LEU A 180 -3.31 5.42 -0.42
N GLN A 181 -3.82 5.09 0.76
CA GLN A 181 -4.74 5.95 1.49
C GLN A 181 -4.05 6.69 2.63
N GLY A 182 -4.35 7.98 2.77
CA GLY A 182 -3.97 8.76 3.94
C GLY A 182 -2.75 9.64 3.73
N THR A 183 -2.31 10.25 4.83
CA THR A 183 -1.22 11.24 4.87
C THR A 183 0.15 10.65 5.21
N ASP A 184 0.20 9.34 5.41
CA ASP A 184 1.42 8.62 5.75
C ASP A 184 2.07 8.14 4.45
N GLY A 185 2.91 9.01 3.89
CA GLY A 185 3.40 8.88 2.52
C GLY A 185 4.38 7.72 2.31
N TRP A 186 4.23 7.01 1.20
CA TRP A 186 5.07 5.87 0.81
C TRP A 186 5.93 6.19 -0.41
N TYR A 187 7.23 5.93 -0.36
CA TYR A 187 8.10 6.04 -1.53
C TYR A 187 8.25 4.70 -2.23
N VAL A 188 7.65 4.60 -3.41
CA VAL A 188 7.63 3.39 -4.22
C VAL A 188 8.79 3.43 -5.21
N LYS A 189 9.74 2.50 -5.04
CA LYS A 189 10.90 2.35 -5.93
C LYS A 189 10.60 1.41 -7.09
N ASN A 190 9.99 0.25 -6.81
CA ASN A 190 9.59 -0.73 -7.82
C ASN A 190 8.15 -1.20 -7.60
N PHE A 191 7.45 -1.47 -8.70
CA PHE A 191 6.12 -2.06 -8.72
C PHE A 191 5.97 -2.96 -9.95
N ASP A 192 6.15 -4.26 -9.73
CA ASP A 192 6.22 -5.26 -10.79
C ASP A 192 5.10 -6.30 -10.66
N ILE A 193 4.59 -6.75 -11.80
CA ILE A 193 3.63 -7.84 -11.92
C ILE A 193 4.26 -8.95 -12.75
N HIS A 194 4.18 -10.18 -12.27
CA HIS A 194 4.70 -11.35 -12.97
C HIS A 194 3.66 -12.46 -13.05
N VAL A 195 3.47 -13.00 -14.25
CA VAL A 195 2.77 -14.25 -14.49
C VAL A 195 3.75 -15.21 -15.14
N HIS A 196 4.12 -16.26 -14.41
CA HIS A 196 5.08 -17.24 -14.87
C HIS A 196 4.51 -18.66 -14.80
N THR A 197 5.04 -19.55 -15.65
CA THR A 197 4.60 -20.93 -15.78
C THR A 197 4.77 -21.72 -14.49
N SER A 198 5.84 -21.44 -13.75
CA SER A 198 6.11 -22.06 -12.44
C SER A 198 5.08 -21.71 -11.37
N TYR A 199 4.25 -20.68 -11.59
CA TYR A 199 3.22 -20.27 -10.64
C TYR A 199 1.89 -20.98 -10.91
N GLN A 200 1.74 -21.67 -12.05
CA GLN A 200 0.45 -22.21 -12.45
C GLN A 200 0.22 -23.63 -11.91
N SER A 201 -1.02 -23.93 -11.54
CA SER A 201 -1.43 -25.28 -11.10
C SER A 201 -1.61 -26.26 -12.28
N GLY A 202 -1.92 -25.73 -13.47
CA GLY A 202 -2.09 -26.45 -14.73
C GLY A 202 -0.89 -26.38 -15.67
N SER A 203 -0.99 -27.05 -16.82
CA SER A 203 0.02 -26.92 -17.87
C SER A 203 -0.07 -25.53 -18.48
N ALA A 204 1.06 -24.82 -18.52
CA ALA A 204 1.14 -23.51 -19.12
C ALA A 204 2.49 -23.33 -19.82
N SER A 205 2.58 -22.34 -20.70
CA SER A 205 3.83 -21.94 -21.37
C SER A 205 3.90 -20.43 -21.56
N GLY A 206 5.11 -19.90 -21.64
CA GLY A 206 5.36 -18.46 -21.76
C GLY A 206 5.36 -17.74 -20.41
N SER A 207 5.24 -16.42 -20.47
CA SER A 207 5.13 -15.55 -19.30
C SER A 207 4.64 -14.19 -19.76
N THR A 208 4.03 -13.45 -18.84
CA THR A 208 3.69 -12.05 -19.06
C THR A 208 3.99 -11.25 -17.81
N HIS A 209 4.34 -9.98 -17.99
CA HIS A 209 4.78 -9.12 -16.91
C HIS A 209 4.45 -7.66 -17.17
N VAL A 210 4.42 -6.88 -16.10
CA VAL A 210 4.48 -5.42 -16.09
C VAL A 210 5.68 -5.08 -15.20
N PHE A 211 6.68 -4.40 -15.75
CA PHE A 211 7.80 -3.91 -14.95
C PHE A 211 7.73 -2.40 -14.83
N SER A 212 7.86 -1.91 -13.60
CA SER A 212 7.89 -0.49 -13.34
C SER A 212 8.81 -0.12 -12.20
N SER A 213 9.60 0.94 -12.42
CA SER A 213 10.39 1.61 -11.39
C SER A 213 9.84 3.03 -11.24
N PRO A 214 8.70 3.21 -10.53
CA PRO A 214 8.02 4.49 -10.46
C PRO A 214 8.91 5.60 -9.89
N GLU A 215 9.66 5.31 -8.81
CA GLU A 215 10.45 6.32 -8.07
C GLU A 215 9.57 7.52 -7.66
N VAL A 216 8.39 7.24 -7.10
CA VAL A 216 7.38 8.24 -6.72
C VAL A 216 6.97 8.14 -5.26
N TRP A 217 6.61 9.29 -4.68
CA TRP A 217 5.84 9.36 -3.46
C TRP A 217 4.36 9.17 -3.76
N LEU A 218 3.73 8.22 -3.06
CA LEU A 218 2.28 8.15 -2.91
C LEU A 218 1.94 8.77 -1.55
N ASP A 219 1.06 9.76 -1.53
CA ASP A 219 0.68 10.47 -0.31
C ASP A 219 -0.60 11.30 -0.58
N ASN A 220 -1.35 11.64 0.46
CA ASN A 220 -2.55 12.47 0.38
C ASN A 220 -2.52 13.58 1.45
N ASN A 221 -3.25 14.68 1.24
CA ASN A 221 -3.39 15.76 2.23
C ASN A 221 -4.50 15.48 3.27
N THR A 222 -5.28 14.41 3.09
CA THR A 222 -6.35 13.97 3.98
C THR A 222 -6.17 12.51 4.37
N SER A 223 -6.55 12.17 5.60
CA SER A 223 -6.44 10.80 6.12
C SER A 223 -7.32 9.78 5.38
N SER A 224 -8.35 10.23 4.64
CA SER A 224 -9.27 9.37 3.90
C SER A 224 -9.05 9.36 2.39
N GLY A 225 -8.29 10.32 1.88
CA GLY A 225 -8.04 10.48 0.46
C GLY A 225 -7.08 9.41 -0.05
N TRP A 226 -7.25 9.04 -1.32
CA TRP A 226 -6.39 8.09 -2.00
C TRP A 226 -5.45 8.83 -2.96
N ASP A 227 -4.27 8.27 -3.12
CA ASP A 227 -3.32 8.64 -4.16
C ASP A 227 -2.97 7.41 -5.00
N TYR A 228 -2.70 7.62 -6.30
CA TYR A 228 -2.60 6.56 -7.29
C TYR A 228 -1.38 6.72 -8.20
N TYR A 229 -0.66 5.62 -8.35
CA TYR A 229 0.31 5.41 -9.42
C TYR A 229 -0.22 4.39 -10.43
N SER A 230 -0.16 4.71 -11.72
CA SER A 230 -0.51 3.80 -12.82
C SER A 230 0.71 3.54 -13.68
N THR A 231 0.95 2.27 -14.03
CA THR A 231 2.04 1.90 -14.93
C THR A 231 1.81 2.35 -16.36
N GLY A 232 0.55 2.66 -16.73
CA GLY A 232 0.13 2.72 -18.12
C GLY A 232 0.17 1.35 -18.81
N ASN A 233 -0.16 1.30 -20.10
CA ASN A 233 -0.21 0.08 -20.91
C ASN A 233 1.20 -0.35 -21.34
N VAL A 234 1.97 -0.89 -20.39
CA VAL A 234 3.39 -1.27 -20.57
C VAL A 234 3.62 -2.78 -20.42
N GLY A 235 2.56 -3.55 -20.24
CA GLY A 235 2.67 -5.00 -20.10
C GLY A 235 3.21 -5.68 -21.35
N SER A 236 3.90 -6.81 -21.13
CA SER A 236 4.63 -7.53 -22.18
C SER A 236 4.56 -9.05 -21.97
N GLY A 237 4.76 -9.80 -23.05
CA GLY A 237 4.70 -11.25 -23.07
C GLY A 237 3.28 -11.81 -23.04
N ARG A 238 3.16 -13.13 -23.14
CA ARG A 238 1.90 -13.87 -23.11
C ARG A 238 2.07 -15.19 -22.37
N MET A 239 1.13 -15.47 -21.49
CA MET A 239 0.94 -16.78 -20.87
C MET A 239 -0.10 -17.57 -21.67
N ASN A 240 0.18 -18.84 -21.96
CA ASN A 240 -0.76 -19.76 -22.62
C ASN A 240 -1.07 -20.94 -21.70
N PHE A 241 -2.34 -21.35 -21.64
CA PHE A 241 -2.82 -22.48 -20.86
C PHE A 241 -3.19 -23.65 -21.79
N ASN A 242 -2.83 -24.87 -21.40
CA ASN A 242 -3.07 -26.10 -22.18
C ASN A 242 -4.07 -27.04 -21.51
#